data_AF-A0A1G6EHJ6-F1
#
_entry.id   AF-A0A1G6EHJ6-F1
#
_cell.length_a   1.000
_cell.length_b   1.000
_cell.length_c   1.000
_cell.angle_alpha   90.00
_cell.angle_beta   90.00
_cell.angle_gamma   90.00
#
_symmetry.space_group_name_H-M   'P 1'
#
loop_
_entity.id
_entity.type
_entity.pdbx_description
1 polymer ?
#
loop_
_entity_poly.entity_id
_entity_poly.type
_entity_poly.pdbx_seq_one_letter_code
_entity_poly.pdbx_strand_id
1 'polypeptide(L)'
;MSDRFQEDDCYCGNCHKPLGEKDKFCPYCGTKRGEGKFDPFDNGITCVYGPPVTVKYKCKACGNKWTVNTLGGDNSKYCPVCGKSPITKISEEFGMF
;
A
#
# COMPACT_ATOMS: atom_id res chain seq x y z
N MET A 1 1.97 -25.09 20.97
CA MET A 1 1.67 -23.65 20.98
C MET A 1 2.76 -22.99 20.14
N SER A 2 2.54 -22.87 18.83
CA SER A 2 3.55 -22.34 17.92
C SER A 2 3.50 -20.82 17.95
N ASP A 3 4.43 -20.23 18.70
CA ASP A 3 4.98 -18.90 18.47
C ASP A 3 5.11 -18.65 16.96
N ARG A 4 4.21 -17.86 16.39
CA ARG A 4 4.39 -17.20 15.10
C ARG A 4 4.47 -15.71 15.36
N PHE A 5 5.58 -15.28 15.97
CA PHE A 5 6.05 -13.91 15.77
C PHE A 5 6.68 -13.85 14.38
N GLN A 6 5.83 -13.64 13.38
CA GLN A 6 6.15 -13.24 12.02
C GLN A 6 5.16 -12.08 11.79
N GLU A 7 5.54 -10.85 11.48
CA GLU A 7 6.64 -10.31 10.68
C GLU A 7 7.04 -8.94 11.26
N ASP A 8 8.25 -8.44 10.97
CA ASP A 8 8.59 -7.03 11.14
C ASP A 8 7.70 -6.19 10.18
N ASP A 9 6.47 -5.92 10.59
CA ASP A 9 5.52 -5.10 9.86
C ASP A 9 6.10 -3.68 9.71
N CYS A 10 6.73 -3.42 8.57
CA CYS A 10 7.30 -2.12 8.26
C CYS A 10 6.17 -1.16 7.87
N TYR A 11 5.75 -0.28 8.78
CA TYR A 11 4.74 0.75 8.49
C TYR A 11 5.35 2.05 7.95
N CYS A 12 4.57 2.78 7.15
CA CYS A 12 4.96 4.10 6.68
C CYS A 12 4.95 5.13 7.83
N GLY A 13 6.05 5.83 8.05
CA GLY A 13 6.18 6.88 9.07
C GLY A 13 5.37 8.17 8.83
N ASN A 14 4.41 8.17 7.89
CA ASN A 14 3.54 9.31 7.61
C ASN A 14 2.05 8.92 7.64
N CYS A 15 1.65 7.87 6.89
CA CYS A 15 0.25 7.42 6.85
C CYS A 15 -0.02 6.09 7.58
N HIS A 16 1.01 5.50 8.21
CA HIS A 16 0.94 4.23 8.93
C HIS A 16 0.40 3.03 8.12
N LYS A 17 0.35 3.11 6.80
CA LYS A 17 0.01 1.96 5.95
C LYS A 17 1.18 0.95 5.92
N PRO A 18 0.90 -0.36 5.82
CA PRO A 18 1.94 -1.38 5.72
C PRO A 18 2.75 -1.18 4.42
N LEU A 19 4.06 -1.43 4.51
CA LEU A 19 5.01 -1.40 3.40
C LEU A 19 5.62 -2.77 3.21
N GLY A 20 5.83 -3.16 1.96
CA GLY A 20 6.63 -4.34 1.64
C GLY A 20 8.10 -4.13 1.95
N GLU A 21 8.83 -5.21 2.21
CA GLU A 21 10.25 -5.17 2.56
C GLU A 21 11.14 -4.45 1.53
N LYS A 22 10.73 -4.45 0.26
CA LYS A 22 11.48 -3.86 -0.88
C LYS A 22 10.98 -2.46 -1.27
N ASP A 23 9.95 -1.96 -0.60
CA ASP A 23 9.36 -0.67 -0.92
C ASP A 23 10.27 0.45 -0.43
N LYS A 24 10.67 1.33 -1.35
CA LYS A 24 11.48 2.52 -1.07
C LYS A 24 10.60 3.73 -0.78
N PHE A 25 9.37 3.72 -1.29
CA PHE A 25 8.37 4.76 -1.12
C PHE A 25 7.03 4.13 -0.75
N CYS A 26 6.23 4.84 0.03
CA CYS A 26 4.89 4.41 0.36
C CYS A 26 4.00 4.45 -0.90
N PRO A 27 3.36 3.32 -1.28
CA PRO A 27 2.50 3.29 -2.45
C PRO A 27 1.20 4.09 -2.26
N TYR A 28 0.84 4.46 -1.03
CA TYR A 28 -0.40 5.17 -0.72
C TYR A 28 -0.23 6.69 -0.63
N CYS A 29 0.82 7.17 0.04
CA CYS A 29 1.06 8.61 0.25
C CYS A 29 2.32 9.15 -0.44
N GLY A 30 3.19 8.28 -0.98
CA GLY A 30 4.42 8.68 -1.69
C GLY A 30 5.60 9.03 -0.78
N THR A 31 5.45 8.96 0.54
CA THR A 31 6.54 9.24 1.49
C THR A 31 7.67 8.23 1.35
N LYS A 32 8.92 8.68 1.35
CA LYS A 32 10.09 7.82 1.28
C LYS A 32 10.23 7.00 2.56
N ARG A 33 10.68 5.75 2.46
CA ARG A 33 10.91 4.89 3.61
C ARG A 33 11.96 5.51 4.53
N GLY A 34 11.67 5.51 5.84
CA GLY A 34 12.50 6.15 6.87
C GLY A 34 12.21 7.64 7.08
N GLU A 35 11.30 8.23 6.31
CA GLU A 35 10.84 9.61 6.49
C GLU A 35 9.37 9.66 6.91
N GLY A 36 8.98 10.79 7.50
CA GLY A 36 7.59 11.09 7.86
C GLY A 36 7.46 11.71 9.24
N LYS A 37 6.38 12.45 9.44
CA LYS A 37 5.99 13.05 10.72
C LYS A 37 4.65 12.45 11.10
N PHE A 38 4.64 11.16 11.44
CA PHE A 38 3.41 10.50 11.84
C PHE A 38 2.85 11.19 13.09
N ASP A 39 1.69 11.82 12.94
CA ASP A 39 0.89 12.29 14.05
C ASP A 39 -0.38 11.43 14.12
N PRO A 40 -0.65 10.75 15.25
CA PRO A 40 -1.83 9.90 15.39
C PRO A 40 -3.15 10.64 15.21
N PHE A 41 -3.20 11.94 15.52
CA PHE A 41 -4.43 12.73 15.56
C PHE A 41 -4.84 13.25 14.18
N ASP A 42 -3.92 13.28 13.21
CA ASP A 42 -4.21 13.69 11.82
C ASP A 42 -4.87 12.58 10.97
N ASN A 43 -4.98 11.36 11.50
CA ASN A 43 -5.53 10.23 10.75
C ASN A 43 -7.07 10.19 10.87
N GLY A 44 -7.77 10.45 9.76
CA GLY A 44 -9.21 10.21 9.68
C GLY A 44 -9.55 8.72 9.83
N ILE A 45 -10.42 8.38 10.78
CA ILE A 45 -10.95 7.03 10.93
C ILE A 45 -11.99 6.80 9.83
N THR A 46 -11.75 5.84 8.95
CA THR A 46 -12.71 5.43 7.92
C THR A 46 -12.96 3.94 7.99
N CYS A 47 -14.23 3.55 8.06
CA CYS A 47 -14.64 2.15 7.95
C CYS A 47 -14.80 1.81 6.46
N VAL A 48 -13.83 1.09 5.90
CA VAL A 48 -13.91 0.60 4.52
C VAL A 48 -14.70 -0.71 4.53
N TYR A 49 -15.84 -0.74 3.84
CA TYR A 49 -16.67 -1.93 3.67
C TYR A 49 -16.65 -2.35 2.19
N GLY A 50 -16.60 -3.65 1.94
CA GLY A 50 -16.64 -4.20 0.59
C GLY A 50 -16.11 -5.63 0.53
N PRO A 51 -16.27 -6.32 -0.61
CA PRO A 51 -15.54 -7.56 -0.85
C PRO A 51 -14.03 -7.27 -0.91
N PRO A 52 -13.17 -8.23 -0.54
CA PRO A 52 -11.74 -8.12 -0.79
C PRO A 52 -11.50 -8.07 -2.31
N VAL A 53 -10.68 -7.11 -2.72
CA VAL A 53 -10.35 -6.84 -4.11
C VAL A 53 -8.84 -6.94 -4.27
N THR A 54 -8.40 -7.79 -5.19
CA THR A 54 -7.00 -7.86 -5.59
C THR A 54 -6.77 -7.00 -6.82
N VAL A 55 -5.96 -5.95 -6.68
CA VAL A 55 -5.67 -5.02 -7.78
C VAL A 55 -4.20 -5.14 -8.18
N LYS A 56 -3.96 -5.34 -9.48
CA LYS A 56 -2.61 -5.38 -10.07
C LYS A 56 -2.29 -4.01 -10.67
N TYR A 57 -1.18 -3.40 -10.26
CA TYR A 57 -0.71 -2.09 -10.73
C TYR A 57 0.58 -2.23 -11.55
N LYS A 58 0.76 -1.30 -12.50
CA LYS A 58 2.01 -1.09 -13.23
C LYS A 58 2.41 0.38 -13.19
N CYS A 59 3.65 0.69 -12.84
CA CYS A 59 4.18 2.05 -12.98
C CYS A 59 4.54 2.35 -14.44
N LYS A 60 4.10 3.50 -14.97
CA LYS A 60 4.49 3.95 -16.32
C LYS A 60 5.94 4.44 -16.39
N ALA A 61 6.50 4.95 -15.29
CA ALA A 61 7.83 5.56 -15.28
C ALA A 61 8.97 4.53 -15.16
N CYS A 62 8.82 3.52 -14.29
CA CYS A 62 9.86 2.50 -14.08
C CYS A 62 9.46 1.09 -14.56
N GLY A 63 8.19 0.88 -14.94
CA GLY A 63 7.70 -0.42 -15.39
C GLY A 63 7.43 -1.45 -14.29
N ASN A 64 7.68 -1.11 -13.02
CA ASN A 64 7.45 -2.02 -11.89
C ASN A 64 5.99 -2.45 -11.81
N LYS A 65 5.76 -3.71 -11.45
CA LYS A 65 4.42 -4.29 -11.25
C LYS A 65 4.29 -4.75 -9.81
N TRP A 66 3.15 -4.47 -9.20
CA TRP A 66 2.84 -4.93 -7.85
C TRP A 66 1.36 -5.20 -7.70
N THR A 67 1.03 -6.01 -6.70
CA THR A 67 -0.34 -6.44 -6.40
C THR A 67 -0.67 -6.00 -4.99
N VAL A 68 -1.89 -5.49 -4.80
CA VAL A 68 -2.40 -5.13 -3.47
C VAL A 68 -3.74 -5.80 -3.26
N ASN A 69 -3.98 -6.24 -2.02
CA ASN A 69 -5.29 -6.67 -1.57
C ASN A 69 -5.90 -5.52 -0.77
N THR A 70 -7.09 -5.07 -1.18
CA THR A 70 -7.77 -3.88 -0.64
C THR A 70 -9.26 -4.14 -0.55
N LEU A 71 -9.98 -3.38 0.27
CA LEU A 71 -11.45 -3.34 0.26
C LEU A 71 -11.99 -2.23 -0.66
N GLY A 72 -11.17 -1.75 -1.59
CA GLY A 72 -11.55 -0.80 -2.64
C GLY A 72 -11.29 0.67 -2.32
N GLY A 73 -11.15 1.04 -1.04
CA GLY A 73 -10.90 2.43 -0.61
C GLY A 73 -9.41 2.82 -0.62
N ASP A 74 -8.53 1.88 -0.28
CA ASP A 74 -7.09 2.06 -0.12
C ASP A 74 -6.34 1.67 -1.41
N ASN A 75 -6.63 2.36 -2.51
CA ASN A 75 -5.90 2.17 -3.76
C ASN A 75 -4.47 2.73 -3.64
N SER A 76 -3.48 2.00 -4.17
CA SER A 76 -2.13 2.53 -4.38
C SER A 76 -2.17 3.70 -5.37
N LYS A 77 -1.52 4.82 -5.04
CA LYS A 77 -1.43 6.05 -5.87
C LYS A 77 -0.02 6.31 -6.40
N TYR A 78 0.99 5.78 -5.73
CA TYR A 78 2.41 6.01 -6.02
C TYR A 78 3.13 4.71 -6.28
N CYS A 79 4.22 4.76 -7.05
CA CYS A 79 5.06 3.60 -7.27
C CYS A 79 5.98 3.34 -6.05
N PRO A 80 6.02 2.12 -5.51
CA PRO A 80 6.85 1.80 -4.34
C PRO A 80 8.37 1.88 -4.61
N VAL A 81 8.79 1.82 -5.87
CA VAL A 81 10.23 1.82 -6.25
C VAL A 81 10.75 3.22 -6.57
N CYS A 82 9.95 4.04 -7.26
CA CYS A 82 10.39 5.34 -7.78
C CYS A 82 9.60 6.54 -7.26
N GLY A 83 8.54 6.34 -6.47
CA GLY A 83 7.70 7.42 -5.93
C GLY A 83 6.85 8.17 -6.96
N LYS A 84 6.95 7.86 -8.27
CA LYS A 84 6.21 8.56 -9.34
C LYS A 84 4.78 8.03 -9.48
N SER A 85 3.86 8.92 -9.86
CA SER A 85 2.40 8.71 -9.84
C SER A 85 1.65 8.57 -11.18
N PRO A 86 2.25 8.40 -12.38
CA PRO A 86 1.49 7.75 -13.45
C PRO A 86 1.55 6.24 -13.22
N ILE A 87 0.54 5.72 -12.51
CA ILE A 87 0.29 4.30 -12.34
C ILE A 87 -0.88 3.86 -13.23
N THR A 88 -0.83 2.63 -13.72
CA THR A 88 -1.91 2.01 -14.50
C THR A 88 -2.46 0.84 -13.71
N LYS A 89 -3.78 0.80 -13.50
CA LYS A 89 -4.50 -0.40 -13.05
C LYS A 89 -4.52 -1.40 -14.20
N ILE A 90 -3.95 -2.58 -14.01
CA ILE A 90 -3.87 -3.65 -15.01
C ILE A 90 -5.12 -4.52 -14.95
N SER A 91 -5.50 -4.95 -13.75
CA SER A 91 -6.66 -5.78 -13.51
C SER A 91 -7.15 -5.60 -12.07
N GLU A 92 -8.43 -5.87 -11.87
CA GLU A 92 -9.12 -5.82 -10.58
C GLU A 92 -9.95 -7.09 -10.46
N GLU A 93 -9.64 -7.92 -9.48
CA GLU A 93 -10.28 -9.23 -9.26
C GLU A 93 -11.02 -9.17 -7.92
N PHE A 94 -12.35 -9.31 -7.95
CA PHE A 94 -13.18 -9.37 -6.75
C PHE A 94 -13.11 -10.79 -6.17
N GLY A 95 -12.68 -10.91 -4.92
CA GLY A 95 -12.72 -12.18 -4.20
C GLY A 95 -14.17 -12.61 -4.01
N MET A 96 -14.51 -13.80 -4.52
CA MET A 96 -15.79 -14.44 -4.31
C MET A 96 -15.65 -15.33 -3.08
N PHE A 97 -16.42 -15.03 -2.02
CA PHE A 97 -16.44 -15.79 -0.76
C PHE A 97 -17.07 -17.17 -0.95
#